data_AF-A0A431FUE5-F1
#
_entry.id   AF-A0A431FUE5-F1
#
_cell.length_a   1.000
_cell.length_b   1.000
_cell.length_c   1.000
_cell.angle_alpha   90.00
_cell.angle_beta   90.00
_cell.angle_gamma   90.00
#
_symmetry.space_group_name_H-M   'P 1'
#
loop_
_entity.id
_entity.type
_entity.pdbx_description
1 polymer ?
#
loop_
_entity_poly.entity_id
_entity_poly.type
_entity_poly.pdbx_seq_one_letter_code
_entity_poly.pdbx_strand_id
1 'polypeptide(L)' 'LALIWLVALFFLKNPADFKNLYLPLETPLNFSTFSENLGVVDIYKNSKNLVVKFDSKLTNKEELEGKIKI' A
#
# COMPACT_ATOMS: atom_id res chain seq x y z
N LEU A 1 -9.69 12.98 -28.94
CA LEU A 1 -9.73 11.86 -27.95
C LEU A 1 -8.33 11.28 -27.69
N ALA A 2 -7.56 10.88 -28.71
CA ALA A 2 -6.25 10.23 -28.52
C ALA A 2 -5.19 11.06 -27.76
N LEU A 3 -5.09 12.37 -28.01
CA LEU A 3 -4.16 13.24 -27.26
C LEU A 3 -4.51 13.34 -25.77
N ILE A 4 -5.79 13.35 -25.42
CA ILE A 4 -6.24 13.39 -24.02
C ILE A 4 -5.83 12.08 -23.31
N TRP A 5 -6.00 10.95 -23.99
CA TRP A 5 -5.51 9.66 -23.50
C TRP A 5 -3.99 9.63 -23.35
N LEU A 6 -3.25 10.17 -24.32
CA LEU A 6 -1.78 10.25 -24.24
C LEU A 6 -1.31 11.06 -23.03
N VAL A 7 -1.95 12.20 -22.77
CA VAL A 7 -1.65 13.03 -21.59
C VAL A 7 -1.95 12.28 -20.31
N ALA A 8 -3.07 11.56 -20.23
CA ALA A 8 -3.44 10.77 -19.06
C ALA A 8 -2.41 9.68 -18.70
N LEU A 9 -1.72 9.11 -19.69
CA LEU A 9 -0.69 8.08 -19.47
C LEU A 9 0.51 8.62 -18.65
N PHE A 10 0.84 9.90 -18.76
CA PHE A 10 1.95 10.49 -17.99
C PHE A 10 1.65 10.66 -16.50
N PHE A 11 0.37 10.61 -16.11
CA PHE A 11 -0.05 10.71 -14.70
C PHE A 11 -0.18 9.34 -14.02
N LEU A 12 0.03 8.24 -14.74
CA LEU A 12 0.00 6.92 -14.15
C LEU A 12 1.21 6.71 -13.24
N LYS A 13 0.94 6.30 -12.00
CA LYS A 13 2.00 5.84 -11.09
C LYS A 13 2.68 4.60 -11.66
N ASN A 14 4.00 4.52 -11.51
CA ASN A 14 4.74 3.36 -11.93
C ASN A 14 4.37 2.16 -11.03
N PRO A 15 3.88 1.04 -11.58
CA PRO A 15 3.46 -0.10 -10.78
C PRO A 15 4.59 -0.70 -9.94
N ALA A 16 5.86 -0.52 -10.33
CA ALA A 16 7.03 -0.99 -9.58
C ALA A 16 7.22 -0.23 -8.25
N ASP A 17 6.62 0.95 -8.11
CA ASP A 17 6.70 1.73 -6.87
C ASP A 17 5.84 1.11 -5.75
N PHE A 18 4.86 0.26 -6.09
CA PHE A 18 4.01 -0.39 -5.10
C PHE A 18 4.68 -1.65 -4.53
N LYS A 19 4.75 -1.73 -3.21
CA LYS A 19 5.27 -2.88 -2.46
C LYS A 19 4.23 -3.43 -1.50
N ASN A 20 4.43 -4.68 -1.11
CA ASN A 20 3.56 -5.38 -0.17
C ASN A 20 4.34 -5.68 1.12
N LEU A 21 3.71 -5.37 2.26
CA LEU A 21 4.08 -5.87 3.57
C LEU A 21 3.15 -7.04 3.91
N TYR A 22 3.74 -8.18 4.27
CA TYR A 22 3.00 -9.40 4.62
C TYR A 22 3.05 -9.58 6.13
N LEU A 23 1.87 -9.57 6.74
CA LEU A 23 1.66 -9.72 8.16
C LEU A 23 0.91 -11.03 8.44
N PRO A 24 1.08 -11.64 9.62
CA PRO A 24 0.22 -12.71 10.08
C PRO A 24 -1.27 -12.33 10.06
N LEU A 25 -2.16 -13.27 9.77
CA LEU A 25 -3.62 -13.03 9.75
C LEU A 25 -4.19 -12.60 11.11
N GLU A 26 -3.50 -12.99 12.16
CA GLU A 26 -3.83 -12.73 13.56
C GLU A 26 -3.41 -11.33 14.02
N THR A 27 -2.65 -10.59 13.20
CA THR A 27 -2.21 -9.23 13.55
C THR A 27 -3.43 -8.34 13.79
N PRO A 28 -3.57 -7.73 14.99
CA PRO A 28 -4.70 -6.88 15.34
C PRO A 28 -4.54 -5.50 14.67
N LEU A 29 -4.73 -5.47 13.36
CA LEU A 29 -4.68 -4.25 12.56
C LEU A 29 -6.09 -3.71 12.32
N ASN A 30 -6.36 -2.48 12.77
CA ASN A 30 -7.58 -1.78 12.40
C ASN A 30 -7.41 -1.17 11.01
N PHE A 31 -8.10 -1.73 10.03
CA PHE A 31 -8.04 -1.35 8.61
C PHE A 31 -8.34 0.12 8.41
N SER A 32 -9.41 0.64 9.02
CA SER A 32 -9.86 2.02 8.83
C SER A 32 -8.81 3.01 9.29
N THR A 33 -8.21 2.78 10.45
CA THR A 33 -7.20 3.69 10.98
C THR A 33 -5.86 3.51 10.30
N PHE A 34 -5.52 2.28 9.90
CA PHE A 34 -4.22 2.01 9.29
C PHE A 34 -4.15 2.47 7.83
N SER A 35 -5.27 2.44 7.10
CA SER A 35 -5.33 2.95 5.72
C SER A 35 -5.11 4.46 5.62
N GLU A 36 -5.29 5.21 6.72
CA GLU A 36 -5.04 6.65 6.78
C GLU A 36 -3.53 6.98 6.83
N ASN A 37 -2.67 5.97 7.03
CA ASN A 37 -1.23 6.21 7.00
C ASN A 37 -0.74 6.63 5.61
N LEU A 38 0.11 7.65 5.61
CA LEU A 38 0.73 8.15 4.40
C LEU A 38 1.40 7.02 3.62
N GLY A 39 1.06 6.90 2.34
CA GLY A 39 1.64 5.90 1.45
C GLY A 39 0.96 4.53 1.50
N VAL A 40 0.04 4.25 2.42
CA VAL A 40 -0.80 3.04 2.34
C VAL A 40 -1.79 3.19 1.19
N VAL A 41 -1.81 2.20 0.31
CA VAL A 41 -2.65 2.18 -0.90
C VAL A 41 -3.84 1.27 -0.72
N ASP A 42 -3.63 0.11 -0.10
CA ASP A 42 -4.68 -0.88 0.12
C ASP A 42 -4.30 -1.83 1.25
N ILE A 43 -5.29 -2.42 1.90
CA ILE A 43 -5.11 -3.43 2.94
C ILE A 43 -6.13 -4.54 2.71
N TYR A 44 -5.65 -5.76 2.48
CA TYR A 44 -6.50 -6.91 2.20
C TYR A 44 -5.97 -8.18 2.85
N LYS A 45 -6.85 -9.15 3.07
CA LYS A 45 -6.46 -10.49 3.53
C LYS A 45 -6.40 -11.43 2.33
N ASN A 46 -5.33 -12.20 2.22
CA ASN A 46 -5.29 -13.36 1.33
C ASN A 46 -5.46 -14.65 2.17
N SER A 47 -5.32 -15.82 1.54
CA SER A 47 -5.52 -17.11 2.21
C SER A 47 -4.53 -17.40 3.36
N LYS A 48 -3.43 -16.66 3.48
CA LYS A 48 -2.33 -16.93 4.43
C LYS A 48 -1.90 -15.72 5.25
N ASN A 49 -1.99 -14.52 4.71
CA ASN A 49 -1.42 -13.30 5.26
C ASN A 49 -2.41 -12.13 5.16
N LEU A 50 -2.27 -11.21 6.10
CA LEU A 50 -2.76 -9.84 5.96
C LEU A 50 -1.73 -9.05 5.14
N VAL A 51 -2.17 -8.42 4.06
CA VAL A 51 -1.29 -7.71 3.13
C VAL A 51 -1.60 -6.22 3.19
N VAL A 52 -0.58 -5.42 3.49
CA VAL A 52 -0.62 -3.97 3.35
C VAL A 52 0.14 -3.62 2.07
N LYS A 53 -0.57 -3.12 1.07
CA LYS A 53 0.03 -2.56 -0.13
C LYS A 53 0.32 -1.09 0.11
N PHE A 54 1.55 -0.67 -0.17
CA PHE A 54 2.00 0.71 0.04
C PHE A 54 2.85 1.21 -1.13
N ASP A 55 2.93 2.53 -1.27
CA ASP A 55 3.80 3.22 -2.20
C ASP A 55 5.18 3.44 -1.57
N SER A 56 6.19 2.79 -2.15
CA SER A 56 7.57 2.83 -1.64
C SER A 56 8.27 4.17 -1.81
N LYS A 57 7.69 5.11 -2.56
CA LYS A 57 8.16 6.50 -2.63
C LYS A 57 7.66 7.36 -1.47
N LEU A 58 6.58 6.94 -0.81
CA LEU A 58 5.94 7.70 0.26
C LEU A 58 6.21 7.12 1.65
N THR A 59 6.37 5.81 1.76
CA THR A 59 6.68 5.11 3.02
C THR A 59 7.51 3.85 2.75
N ASN A 60 8.02 3.22 3.80
CA ASN A 60 8.81 1.99 3.72
C ASN A 60 8.30 0.95 4.72
N LYS A 61 8.87 -0.26 4.66
CA LYS A 61 8.41 -1.36 5.50
C LYS A 61 8.68 -1.08 6.98
N GLU A 62 9.86 -0.55 7.28
CA GLU A 62 10.34 -0.29 8.62
C GLU A 62 9.45 0.73 9.34
N GLU A 63 9.01 1.77 8.63
CA GLU A 63 8.08 2.78 9.13
C GLU A 63 6.69 2.19 9.39
N LEU A 64 6.18 1.38 8.48
CA LEU A 64 4.87 0.73 8.65
C LEU A 64 4.90 -0.30 9.79
N GLU A 65 5.94 -1.13 9.88
CA GLU A 65 6.15 -2.10 10.96
C GLU A 65 6.23 -1.41 12.33
N GLY A 66 6.98 -0.29 12.42
CA GLY A 66 7.05 0.51 13.64
C GLY A 66 5.69 1.05 14.11
N LYS A 67 4.77 1.34 13.18
CA LYS A 67 3.40 1.78 13.50
C LYS A 67 2.47 0.65 13.94
N ILE A 68 2.77 -0.59 13.55
CA ILE A 68 1.96 -1.77 13.88
C ILE A 68 2.28 -2.27 15.32
N LYS A 69 3.28 -1.70 16.00
CA LYS A 69 3.76 -2.14 17.31
C LYS A 69 4.09 -3.65 17.32
N ILE A 70 4.78 -4.11 16.28
CA ILE A 70 5.40 -5.43 16.25
C ILE A 70 6.74 -5.35 16.99
#